data_AF-A0A0L9VP54-F1
#
_entry.id   AF-A0A0L9VP54-F1
#
_cell.length_a   1.000
_cell.length_b   1.000
_cell.length_c   1.000
_cell.angle_alpha   90.00
_cell.angle_beta   90.00
_cell.angle_gamma   90.00
#
_symmetry.space_group_name_H-M   'P 1'
#
loop_
_entity.id
_entity.type
_entity.pdbx_description
1 polymer ?
#
loop_
_entity_poly.entity_id
_entity_poly.type
_entity_poly.pdbx_seq_one_letter_code
_entity_poly.pdbx_strand_id
1 'polypeptide(L)'
;MAALKITLTPPLEAENALETSLREAFESQITSLRPPFSLAIPSPDQYTLLNRAILHGVLTEPQFAKTHIKHLHAIVTDGYATFVTLLLGLVNHLYPKLLASVKTQLLWLTDQTVCVLGIGYDAVLISLLRQIVGADCSDGNLRLCSKLVTLFLEHWGRLLEDSPHVLSFALYTFLRVLTDHCRGGSVEKSETLKRLEIHLCVKIMREEFHLCLKIGRDFIRLLQDLVHVPEFRAMLKDIVFNPCVFNIVGFQFKDVAQIYSTRTSSRYSLLRINPDMETQLRFLLTSIKLGHQKRHQVWFAKKFLNEPDKEFVIIDIVRFICCAHHPPNEIIQSDIVPRWALIGWLLTSCRRNNVVANVKLALFR
;
A
#
# COMPACT_ATOMS: atom_id res chain seq x y z
N MET A 1 1.63 29.18 16.37
CA MET A 1 0.55 28.74 15.44
C MET A 1 0.99 27.73 14.38
N ALA A 2 2.29 27.40 14.21
CA ALA A 2 2.73 26.36 13.26
C ALA A 2 2.55 24.90 13.76
N ALA A 3 2.20 24.70 15.04
CA ALA A 3 2.28 23.41 15.73
C ALA A 3 1.07 22.46 15.53
N LEU A 4 0.06 22.85 14.75
CA LEU A 4 -1.18 22.08 14.56
C LEU A 4 -1.38 21.56 13.14
N LYS A 5 -0.45 21.86 12.21
CA LYS A 5 -0.63 21.48 10.82
C LYS A 5 -0.13 20.05 10.58
N ILE A 6 -0.91 19.22 9.90
CA ILE A 6 -0.53 17.83 9.61
C ILE A 6 0.01 17.62 8.18
N THR A 7 -0.31 18.52 7.25
CA THR A 7 0.18 18.46 5.86
C THR A 7 1.14 19.60 5.47
N LEU A 8 1.98 19.31 4.47
CA LEU A 8 2.72 20.32 3.70
C LEU A 8 1.79 20.88 2.60
N THR A 9 0.91 21.82 2.95
CA THR A 9 0.02 22.46 1.94
C THR A 9 0.73 23.63 1.25
N PRO A 10 0.85 23.64 -0.09
CA PRO A 10 1.32 24.79 -0.85
C PRO A 10 0.39 26.01 -0.70
N PRO A 11 0.86 27.24 -0.94
CA PRO A 11 0.08 28.47 -0.70
C PRO A 11 -1.23 28.60 -1.49
N LEU A 12 -1.35 27.91 -2.62
CA LEU A 12 -2.48 28.01 -3.56
C LEU A 12 -3.41 26.79 -3.52
N GLU A 13 -3.14 25.81 -2.66
CA GLU A 13 -3.95 24.60 -2.58
C GLU A 13 -5.07 24.76 -1.53
N ALA A 14 -6.30 24.43 -1.93
CA ALA A 14 -7.46 24.48 -1.05
C ALA A 14 -7.28 23.54 0.15
N GLU A 15 -7.79 23.94 1.32
CA GLU A 15 -7.75 23.08 2.50
C GLU A 15 -8.54 21.79 2.28
N ASN A 16 -8.00 20.68 2.76
CA ASN A 16 -8.69 19.40 2.68
C ASN A 16 -9.74 19.30 3.79
N ALA A 17 -10.99 18.99 3.42
CA ALA A 17 -12.10 18.92 4.36
C ALA A 17 -11.86 17.96 5.55
N LEU A 18 -11.15 16.84 5.35
CA LEU A 18 -10.80 15.92 6.42
C LEU A 18 -9.79 16.56 7.39
N GLU A 19 -8.74 17.20 6.87
CA GLU A 19 -7.75 17.90 7.70
C GLU A 19 -8.40 19.02 8.51
N THR A 20 -9.23 19.85 7.87
CA THR A 20 -9.96 20.93 8.54
C THR A 20 -10.88 20.38 9.63
N SER A 21 -11.65 19.33 9.35
CA SER A 21 -12.55 18.73 10.35
C SER A 21 -11.81 18.16 11.56
N LEU A 22 -10.64 17.55 11.35
CA LEU A 22 -9.80 17.03 12.44
C LEU A 22 -9.25 18.16 13.32
N ARG A 23 -8.76 19.24 12.69
CA ARG A 23 -8.21 20.40 13.38
C ARG A 23 -9.27 21.12 14.22
N GLU A 24 -10.44 21.39 13.65
CA GLU A 24 -11.57 22.03 14.34
C GLU A 24 -12.07 21.18 15.53
N ALA A 25 -12.14 19.85 15.34
CA ALA A 25 -12.49 18.94 16.43
C ALA A 25 -11.47 18.99 17.57
N PHE A 26 -10.17 19.06 17.25
CA PHE A 26 -9.12 19.17 18.25
C PHE A 26 -9.19 20.50 19.01
N GLU A 27 -9.32 21.62 18.30
CA GLU A 27 -9.41 22.95 18.90
C GLU A 27 -10.63 23.08 19.82
N SER A 28 -11.77 22.50 19.43
CA SER A 28 -12.99 22.52 20.25
C SER A 28 -12.97 21.59 21.45
N GLN A 29 -12.16 20.52 21.43
CA GLN A 29 -12.12 19.49 22.49
C GLN A 29 -10.80 19.45 23.27
N ILE A 30 -9.88 20.40 23.07
CA ILE A 30 -8.54 20.36 23.67
C ILE A 30 -8.56 20.23 25.20
N THR A 31 -9.53 20.87 25.86
CA THR A 31 -9.74 20.79 27.31
C THR A 31 -10.21 19.41 27.74
N SER A 32 -11.15 18.81 27.01
CA SER A 32 -11.66 17.45 27.22
C SER A 32 -10.61 16.36 26.94
N LEU A 33 -9.54 16.68 26.20
CA LEU A 33 -8.43 15.77 25.90
C LEU A 33 -7.32 15.79 26.97
N ARG A 34 -7.49 16.56 28.04
CA ARG A 34 -6.58 16.58 29.19
C ARG A 34 -7.27 16.03 30.44
N PRO A 35 -6.53 15.38 31.35
CA PRO A 35 -7.08 15.02 32.65
C PRO A 35 -7.59 16.25 33.42
N PRO A 36 -8.68 16.13 34.20
CA PRO A 36 -9.47 14.92 34.43
C PRO A 36 -10.42 14.60 33.26
N PHE A 37 -10.48 13.32 32.87
CA PHE A 37 -11.40 12.86 31.82
C PHE A 37 -12.81 12.69 32.36
N SER A 38 -13.80 13.02 31.52
CA SER A 38 -15.20 12.76 31.84
C SER A 38 -15.46 11.26 31.96
N LEU A 39 -16.21 10.87 32.99
CA LEU A 39 -16.70 9.49 33.16
C LEU A 39 -18.06 9.28 32.48
N ALA A 40 -18.66 10.33 31.90
CA ALA A 40 -19.93 10.23 31.19
C ALA A 40 -19.74 9.50 29.86
N ILE A 41 -20.67 8.59 29.54
CA ILE A 41 -20.69 7.91 28.24
C ILE A 41 -21.01 8.97 27.17
N PRO A 42 -20.16 9.14 26.15
CA PRO A 42 -20.39 10.13 25.11
C PRO A 42 -21.60 9.72 24.25
N SER A 43 -22.42 10.70 23.88
CA SER A 43 -23.41 10.52 22.80
C SER A 43 -22.72 10.21 21.46
N PRO A 44 -23.42 9.66 20.46
CA PRO A 44 -22.80 9.32 19.16
C PRO A 44 -22.06 10.49 18.48
N ASP A 45 -22.61 11.69 18.55
CA ASP A 45 -22.00 12.90 17.98
C ASP A 45 -20.75 13.31 18.76
N GLN A 46 -20.83 13.27 20.09
CA GLN A 46 -19.67 13.54 20.96
C GLN A 46 -18.57 12.49 20.77
N TYR A 47 -18.93 11.22 20.60
CA TYR A 47 -17.99 10.14 20.34
C TYR A 47 -17.25 10.39 19.03
N THR A 48 -17.96 10.74 17.96
CA THR A 48 -17.35 11.06 16.66
C THR A 48 -16.42 12.27 16.76
N LEU A 49 -16.85 13.33 17.46
CA LEU A 49 -16.05 14.53 17.67
C LEU A 49 -14.78 14.24 18.48
N LEU A 50 -14.89 13.47 19.56
CA LEU A 50 -13.75 13.05 20.38
C LEU A 50 -12.78 12.19 19.58
N ASN A 51 -13.25 11.26 18.74
CA ASN A 51 -12.38 10.45 17.89
C ASN A 51 -11.55 11.30 16.92
N ARG A 52 -12.17 12.31 16.29
CA ARG A 52 -11.47 13.27 15.42
C ARG A 52 -10.42 14.06 16.20
N ALA A 53 -10.79 14.57 17.37
CA ALA A 53 -9.92 15.34 18.24
C ALA A 53 -8.73 14.51 18.74
N ILE A 54 -8.99 13.29 19.23
CA ILE A 54 -7.95 12.33 19.67
C ILE A 54 -6.99 12.03 18.51
N LEU A 55 -7.52 11.72 17.32
CA LEU A 55 -6.67 11.41 16.16
C LEU A 55 -5.73 12.57 15.84
N HIS A 56 -6.27 13.79 15.72
CA HIS A 56 -5.46 14.97 15.47
C HIS A 56 -4.43 15.19 16.59
N GLY A 57 -4.85 15.11 17.86
CA GLY A 57 -3.97 15.27 19.02
C GLY A 57 -2.81 14.28 19.03
N VAL A 58 -3.03 13.01 18.73
CA VAL A 58 -1.94 12.02 18.63
C VAL A 58 -0.96 12.35 17.49
N LEU A 59 -1.45 12.89 16.38
CA LEU A 59 -0.63 13.22 15.22
C LEU A 59 0.22 14.49 15.44
N THR A 60 -0.30 15.46 16.20
CA THR A 60 0.36 16.76 16.43
C THR A 60 1.09 16.87 17.76
N GLU A 61 0.72 16.07 18.77
CA GLU A 61 1.29 16.10 20.13
C GLU A 61 1.86 14.74 20.56
N PRO A 62 3.00 14.29 20.00
CA PRO A 62 3.59 12.98 20.31
C PRO A 62 3.82 12.72 21.80
N GLN A 63 4.12 13.76 22.57
CA GLN A 63 4.32 13.69 24.01
C GLN A 63 3.06 13.25 24.78
N PHE A 64 1.87 13.46 24.21
CA PHE A 64 0.58 13.07 24.81
C PHE A 64 -0.06 11.87 24.11
N ALA A 65 0.59 11.29 23.10
CA ALA A 65 0.03 10.19 22.30
C ALA A 65 -0.49 9.01 23.14
N LYS A 66 0.28 8.56 24.14
CA LYS A 66 -0.14 7.48 25.06
C LYS A 66 -1.38 7.85 25.87
N THR A 67 -1.49 9.10 26.28
CA THR A 67 -2.65 9.61 27.04
C THR A 67 -3.89 9.65 26.16
N HIS A 68 -3.76 10.15 24.92
CA HIS A 68 -4.86 10.16 23.95
C HIS A 68 -5.34 8.75 23.59
N ILE A 69 -4.42 7.78 23.41
CA ILE A 69 -4.79 6.39 23.16
C ILE A 69 -5.48 5.73 24.35
N LYS A 70 -5.00 5.99 25.58
CA LYS A 70 -5.71 5.54 26.79
C LYS A 70 -7.11 6.12 26.88
N HIS A 71 -7.28 7.40 26.51
CA HIS A 71 -8.59 8.02 26.46
C HIS A 71 -9.48 7.35 25.41
N LEU A 72 -8.96 7.07 24.21
CA LEU A 72 -9.69 6.32 23.18
C LEU A 72 -10.18 4.96 23.69
N HIS A 73 -9.31 4.19 24.34
CA HIS A 73 -9.68 2.89 24.92
C HIS A 73 -10.80 3.00 25.96
N ALA A 74 -10.80 4.07 26.75
CA ALA A 74 -11.81 4.29 27.78
C ALA A 74 -13.19 4.66 27.23
N ILE A 75 -13.26 5.28 26.05
CA ILE A 75 -14.52 5.75 25.45
C ILE A 75 -15.05 4.84 24.33
N VAL A 76 -14.30 3.81 23.93
CA VAL A 76 -14.63 3.01 22.75
C VAL A 76 -15.96 2.26 22.92
N THR A 77 -16.81 2.31 21.91
CA THR A 77 -18.12 1.61 21.91
C THR A 77 -18.40 0.81 20.63
N ASP A 78 -17.59 1.00 19.58
CA ASP A 78 -17.81 0.48 18.24
C ASP A 78 -16.65 -0.41 17.73
N GLY A 79 -15.87 -1.00 18.65
CA GLY A 79 -14.69 -1.79 18.28
C GLY A 79 -13.64 -0.98 17.51
N TYR A 80 -13.53 0.32 17.80
CA TYR A 80 -12.63 1.29 17.15
C TYR A 80 -12.99 1.63 15.69
N ALA A 81 -14.13 1.18 15.17
CA ALA A 81 -14.49 1.35 13.75
C ALA A 81 -14.44 2.81 13.28
N THR A 82 -14.97 3.75 14.08
CA THR A 82 -14.95 5.19 13.77
C THR A 82 -13.51 5.72 13.71
N PHE A 83 -12.67 5.37 14.68
CA PHE A 83 -11.27 5.79 14.72
C PHE A 83 -10.49 5.24 13.52
N VAL A 84 -10.64 3.94 13.24
CA VAL A 84 -9.97 3.25 12.13
C VAL A 84 -10.42 3.83 10.78
N THR A 85 -11.70 4.19 10.63
CA THR A 85 -12.21 4.84 9.41
C THR A 85 -11.58 6.20 9.18
N LEU A 86 -11.40 7.01 10.24
CA LEU A 86 -10.69 8.29 10.14
C LEU A 86 -9.21 8.10 9.77
N LEU A 87 -8.54 7.12 10.38
CA LEU A 87 -7.15 6.76 10.08
C LEU A 87 -7.00 6.31 8.62
N LEU A 88 -7.93 5.48 8.13
CA LEU A 88 -8.00 5.03 6.74
C LEU A 88 -8.15 6.23 5.77
N GLY A 89 -9.03 7.18 6.11
CA GLY A 89 -9.21 8.41 5.35
C GLY A 89 -7.91 9.23 5.24
N LEU A 90 -7.17 9.37 6.34
CA LEU A 90 -5.86 10.05 6.32
C LEU A 90 -4.87 9.35 5.39
N VAL A 91 -4.79 8.01 5.46
CA VAL A 91 -3.88 7.24 4.61
C VAL A 91 -4.23 7.42 3.13
N ASN A 92 -5.50 7.30 2.78
CA ASN A 92 -5.93 7.35 1.38
C ASN A 92 -5.84 8.74 0.76
N HIS A 93 -6.14 9.79 1.52
CA HIS A 93 -6.29 11.13 0.96
C HIS A 93 -5.12 12.07 1.25
N LEU A 94 -4.42 11.88 2.37
CA LEU A 94 -3.42 12.85 2.84
C LEU A 94 -2.01 12.29 2.94
N TYR A 95 -1.81 10.96 2.95
CA TYR A 95 -0.50 10.35 3.24
C TYR A 95 0.68 10.96 2.47
N PRO A 96 0.63 11.16 1.13
CA PRO A 96 1.77 11.73 0.40
C PRO A 96 2.19 13.11 0.92
N LYS A 97 1.23 13.90 1.42
CA LYS A 97 1.38 15.28 1.88
C LYS A 97 1.66 15.41 3.39
N LEU A 98 1.51 14.33 4.15
CA LEU A 98 1.75 14.36 5.60
C LEU A 98 3.21 14.70 5.91
N LEU A 99 3.41 15.48 6.98
CA LEU A 99 4.72 15.75 7.55
C LEU A 99 5.41 14.46 8.02
N ALA A 100 6.74 14.45 8.04
CA ALA A 100 7.51 13.27 8.43
C ALA A 100 7.25 12.82 9.89
N SER A 101 7.06 13.76 10.81
CA SER A 101 6.66 13.48 12.20
C SER A 101 5.27 12.84 12.26
N VAL A 102 4.33 13.38 11.50
CA VAL A 102 2.94 12.90 11.41
C VAL A 102 2.88 11.49 10.81
N LYS A 103 3.66 11.19 9.77
CA LYS A 103 3.80 9.83 9.23
C LYS A 103 4.30 8.85 10.28
N THR A 104 5.26 9.26 11.12
CA THR A 104 5.76 8.43 12.23
C THR A 104 4.66 8.12 13.23
N GLN A 105 3.89 9.14 13.66
CA GLN A 105 2.77 8.96 14.58
C GLN A 105 1.63 8.13 13.96
N LEU A 106 1.34 8.31 12.68
CA LEU A 106 0.34 7.53 11.94
C LEU A 106 0.71 6.05 11.94
N LEU A 107 1.97 5.71 11.65
CA LEU A 107 2.42 4.31 11.64
C LEU A 107 2.38 3.70 13.05
N TRP A 108 2.71 4.49 14.08
CA TRP A 108 2.54 4.06 15.47
C TRP A 108 1.07 3.83 15.81
N LEU A 109 0.16 4.70 15.37
CA LEU A 109 -1.29 4.50 15.55
C LEU A 109 -1.78 3.23 14.86
N THR A 110 -1.31 2.96 13.64
CA THR A 110 -1.65 1.71 12.93
C THR A 110 -1.25 0.49 13.74
N ASP A 111 -0.04 0.46 14.29
CA ASP A 111 0.42 -0.60 15.19
C ASP A 111 -0.52 -0.78 16.41
N GLN A 112 -0.92 0.32 17.05
CA GLN A 112 -1.89 0.27 18.16
C GLN A 112 -3.27 -0.27 17.71
N THR A 113 -3.76 0.08 16.52
CA THR A 113 -5.03 -0.46 16.01
C THR A 113 -4.98 -1.96 15.73
N VAL A 114 -3.81 -2.49 15.33
CA VAL A 114 -3.59 -3.93 15.14
C VAL A 114 -3.53 -4.64 16.49
N CYS A 115 -2.92 -4.03 17.51
CA CYS A 115 -2.87 -4.60 18.87
C CYS A 115 -4.25 -4.88 19.46
N VAL A 116 -5.25 -4.04 19.12
CA VAL A 116 -6.62 -4.15 19.61
C VAL A 116 -7.59 -4.79 18.61
N LEU A 117 -7.10 -5.26 17.46
CA LEU A 117 -7.91 -5.79 16.34
C LEU A 117 -9.08 -4.87 15.98
N GLY A 118 -8.81 -3.56 15.87
CA GLY A 118 -9.85 -2.57 15.61
C GLY A 118 -10.56 -2.82 14.27
N ILE A 119 -11.89 -2.75 14.24
CA ILE A 119 -12.68 -3.14 13.06
C ILE A 119 -12.22 -2.34 11.83
N GLY A 120 -11.74 -3.06 10.80
CA GLY A 120 -11.22 -2.49 9.55
C GLY A 120 -9.72 -2.15 9.53
N TYR A 121 -8.94 -2.59 10.54
CA TYR A 121 -7.50 -2.33 10.58
C TYR A 121 -6.76 -2.90 9.35
N ASP A 122 -7.27 -4.00 8.79
CA ASP A 122 -6.73 -4.65 7.60
C ASP A 122 -6.76 -3.72 6.38
N ALA A 123 -7.84 -2.94 6.22
CA ALA A 123 -7.96 -1.94 5.16
C ALA A 123 -6.92 -0.81 5.32
N VAL A 124 -6.57 -0.42 6.55
CA VAL A 124 -5.50 0.55 6.81
C VAL A 124 -4.15 -0.01 6.39
N LEU A 125 -3.83 -1.26 6.77
CA LEU A 125 -2.58 -1.93 6.38
C LEU A 125 -2.46 -2.06 4.85
N ILE A 126 -3.53 -2.48 4.18
CA ILE A 126 -3.58 -2.58 2.72
C ILE A 126 -3.40 -1.20 2.08
N SER A 127 -4.04 -0.16 2.63
CA SER A 127 -3.91 1.20 2.11
C SER A 127 -2.50 1.76 2.31
N LEU A 128 -1.81 1.40 3.40
CA LEU A 128 -0.40 1.74 3.63
C LEU A 128 0.54 0.99 2.69
N LEU A 129 0.29 -0.29 2.39
CA LEU A 129 1.03 -1.03 1.36
C LEU A 129 0.94 -0.31 -0.01
N ARG A 130 -0.23 0.24 -0.35
CA ARG A 130 -0.44 1.05 -1.56
C ARG A 130 0.32 2.39 -1.57
N GLN A 131 0.74 2.89 -0.41
CA GLN A 131 1.57 4.09 -0.33
C GLN A 131 3.05 3.82 -0.63
N ILE A 132 3.48 2.56 -0.66
CA ILE A 132 4.85 2.22 -1.04
C ILE A 132 5.02 2.47 -2.54
N VAL A 133 5.83 3.46 -2.88
CA VAL A 133 6.10 3.84 -4.26
C VAL A 133 7.16 2.90 -4.86
N GLY A 134 6.88 2.33 -6.03
CA GLY A 134 7.86 1.53 -6.78
C GLY A 134 9.01 2.39 -7.32
N ALA A 135 10.19 1.79 -7.42
CA ALA A 135 11.43 2.47 -7.83
C ALA A 135 11.66 3.79 -7.09
N ASP A 136 11.41 3.82 -5.78
CA ASP A 136 11.64 4.97 -4.91
C ASP A 136 12.47 4.53 -3.71
N CYS A 137 13.73 4.96 -3.67
CA CYS A 137 14.65 4.68 -2.58
C CYS A 137 14.83 5.88 -1.64
N SER A 138 13.89 6.83 -1.62
CA SER A 138 13.90 7.92 -0.65
C SER A 138 13.74 7.40 0.79
N ASP A 139 14.32 8.10 1.76
CA ASP A 139 14.26 7.73 3.18
C ASP A 139 12.82 7.54 3.69
N GLY A 140 11.88 8.32 3.16
CA GLY A 140 10.46 8.21 3.52
C GLY A 140 9.84 6.89 3.08
N ASN A 141 10.11 6.47 1.83
CA ASN A 141 9.58 5.22 1.29
C ASN A 141 10.25 4.00 1.97
N LEU A 142 11.58 4.05 2.16
CA LEU A 142 12.32 2.99 2.87
C LEU A 142 11.87 2.84 4.33
N ARG A 143 11.58 3.95 5.02
CA ARG A 143 11.04 3.93 6.39
C ARG A 143 9.65 3.29 6.44
N LEU A 144 8.78 3.59 5.47
CA LEU A 144 7.47 2.96 5.37
C LEU A 144 7.60 1.44 5.19
N CYS A 145 8.45 1.00 4.25
CA CYS A 145 8.76 -0.43 4.06
C CYS A 145 9.24 -1.07 5.37
N SER A 146 10.25 -0.48 6.01
CA SER A 146 10.80 -0.99 7.27
C SER A 146 9.73 -1.13 8.36
N LYS A 147 8.91 -0.10 8.56
CA LYS A 147 7.86 -0.13 9.59
C LYS A 147 6.80 -1.18 9.31
N LEU A 148 6.37 -1.33 8.06
CA LEU A 148 5.36 -2.33 7.71
C LEU A 148 5.90 -3.76 7.81
N VAL A 149 7.13 -4.03 7.35
CA VAL A 149 7.74 -5.36 7.50
C VAL A 149 7.86 -5.74 8.97
N THR A 150 8.37 -4.83 9.81
CA THR A 150 8.48 -5.07 11.25
C THR A 150 7.11 -5.34 11.87
N LEU A 151 6.09 -4.54 11.55
CA LEU A 151 4.72 -4.75 12.04
C LEU A 151 4.18 -6.13 11.64
N PHE A 152 4.34 -6.54 10.38
CA PHE A 152 3.86 -7.86 9.93
C PHE A 152 4.57 -9.02 10.63
N LEU A 153 5.85 -8.88 10.94
CA LEU A 153 6.61 -9.90 11.68
C LEU A 153 6.22 -9.92 13.17
N GLU A 154 6.08 -8.76 13.81
CA GLU A 154 5.70 -8.64 15.23
C GLU A 154 4.27 -9.12 15.50
N HIS A 155 3.35 -8.87 14.56
CA HIS A 155 1.94 -9.25 14.66
C HIS A 155 1.58 -10.52 13.88
N TRP A 156 2.57 -11.32 13.49
CA TRP A 156 2.41 -12.49 12.62
C TRP A 156 1.21 -13.38 12.99
N GLY A 157 1.16 -13.88 14.23
CA GLY A 157 0.11 -14.80 14.67
C GLY A 157 -1.30 -14.18 14.60
N ARG A 158 -1.45 -12.93 15.06
CA ARG A 158 -2.73 -12.21 15.01
C ARG A 158 -3.21 -12.01 13.59
N LEU A 159 -2.31 -11.62 12.69
CA LEU A 159 -2.65 -11.39 11.29
C LEU A 159 -3.01 -12.69 10.58
N LEU A 160 -2.33 -13.79 10.91
CA LEU A 160 -2.62 -15.09 10.33
C LEU A 160 -4.00 -15.61 10.75
N GLU A 161 -4.37 -15.42 12.01
CA GLU A 161 -5.67 -15.86 12.55
C GLU A 161 -6.83 -15.01 12.05
N ASP A 162 -6.70 -13.68 12.10
CA ASP A 162 -7.82 -12.76 11.87
C ASP A 162 -7.90 -12.24 10.42
N SER A 163 -6.76 -11.88 9.81
CA SER A 163 -6.72 -11.21 8.51
C SER A 163 -5.59 -11.72 7.58
N PRO A 164 -5.53 -13.03 7.26
CA PRO A 164 -4.42 -13.63 6.54
C PRO A 164 -4.26 -13.13 5.09
N HIS A 165 -5.30 -12.52 4.50
CA HIS A 165 -5.20 -11.85 3.20
C HIS A 165 -4.22 -10.68 3.21
N VAL A 166 -4.06 -9.99 4.35
CA VAL A 166 -3.08 -8.90 4.50
C VAL A 166 -1.66 -9.42 4.28
N LEU A 167 -1.32 -10.61 4.79
CA LEU A 167 -0.02 -11.23 4.56
C LEU A 167 0.19 -11.59 3.08
N SER A 168 -0.85 -12.09 2.40
CA SER A 168 -0.78 -12.34 0.95
C SER A 168 -0.54 -11.04 0.15
N PHE A 169 -1.19 -9.93 0.53
CA PHE A 169 -0.94 -8.62 -0.06
C PHE A 169 0.44 -8.05 0.28
N ALA A 170 0.91 -8.25 1.51
CA ALA A 170 2.26 -7.89 1.91
C ALA A 170 3.31 -8.65 1.09
N LEU A 171 3.14 -9.97 0.91
CA LEU A 171 4.01 -10.79 0.07
C LEU A 171 4.09 -10.25 -1.36
N TYR A 172 2.95 -10.00 -2.01
CA TYR A 172 2.92 -9.43 -3.36
C TYR A 172 3.68 -8.10 -3.45
N THR A 173 3.46 -7.24 -2.45
CA THR A 173 4.06 -5.91 -2.39
C THR A 173 5.57 -5.99 -2.19
N PHE A 174 6.04 -6.77 -1.22
CA PHE A 174 7.46 -6.85 -0.87
C PHE A 174 8.28 -7.64 -1.89
N LEU A 175 7.75 -8.69 -2.52
CA LEU A 175 8.43 -9.32 -3.65
C LEU A 175 8.68 -8.31 -4.77
N ARG A 176 7.70 -7.45 -5.07
CA ARG A 176 7.88 -6.41 -6.10
C ARG A 176 8.87 -5.33 -5.67
N VAL A 177 8.76 -4.82 -4.45
CA VAL A 177 9.64 -3.76 -3.90
C VAL A 177 11.09 -4.22 -3.80
N LEU A 178 11.31 -5.47 -3.35
CA LEU A 178 12.64 -6.08 -3.26
C LEU A 178 13.39 -6.03 -4.58
N THR A 179 12.71 -6.18 -5.72
CA THR A 179 13.38 -6.08 -7.02
C THR A 179 14.00 -4.71 -7.26
N ASP A 180 13.42 -3.65 -6.70
CA ASP A 180 13.96 -2.29 -6.79
C ASP A 180 15.09 -2.11 -5.78
N HIS A 181 14.92 -2.60 -4.55
CA HIS A 181 15.96 -2.55 -3.52
C HIS A 181 17.22 -3.35 -3.88
N CYS A 182 17.08 -4.47 -4.58
CA CYS A 182 18.22 -5.25 -5.08
C CYS A 182 18.93 -4.58 -6.27
N ARG A 183 18.24 -3.72 -7.03
CA ARG A 183 18.82 -2.94 -8.14
C ARG A 183 19.55 -1.69 -7.65
N GLY A 184 19.01 -1.02 -6.63
CA GLY A 184 19.65 0.11 -5.97
C GLY A 184 20.95 -0.34 -5.28
N GLY A 185 22.05 0.33 -5.57
CA GLY A 185 23.37 0.02 -5.00
C GLY A 185 23.36 -0.12 -3.48
N SER A 186 24.34 -0.85 -2.94
CA SER A 186 24.41 -1.17 -1.51
C SER A 186 24.73 0.08 -0.67
N VAL A 187 23.75 0.53 0.10
CA VAL A 187 23.94 1.39 1.28
C VAL A 187 23.58 0.52 2.49
N GLU A 188 24.39 0.50 3.56
CA GLU A 188 24.21 -0.42 4.70
C GLU A 188 22.77 -0.43 5.28
N LYS A 189 22.13 0.74 5.40
CA LYS A 189 20.73 0.85 5.88
C LYS A 189 19.73 0.12 4.96
N SER A 190 20.01 0.07 3.66
CA SER A 190 19.22 -0.68 2.69
C SER A 190 19.38 -2.19 2.89
N GLU A 191 20.53 -2.66 3.35
CA GLU A 191 20.80 -4.09 3.53
C GLU A 191 20.03 -4.71 4.70
N THR A 192 19.96 -4.03 5.85
CA THR A 192 19.13 -4.50 6.97
C THR A 192 17.65 -4.62 6.59
N LEU A 193 17.14 -3.62 5.85
CA LEU A 193 15.77 -3.65 5.35
C LEU A 193 15.54 -4.82 4.37
N LYS A 194 16.44 -5.02 3.40
CA LYS A 194 16.36 -6.14 2.45
C LYS A 194 16.28 -7.48 3.17
N ARG A 195 17.11 -7.68 4.21
CA ARG A 195 17.07 -8.93 5.00
C ARG A 195 15.73 -9.15 5.69
N LEU A 196 15.14 -8.10 6.27
CA LEU A 196 13.80 -8.19 6.88
C LEU A 196 12.72 -8.49 5.84
N GLU A 197 12.77 -7.83 4.68
CA GLU A 197 11.84 -8.06 3.57
C GLU A 197 11.93 -9.49 3.01
N ILE A 198 13.16 -9.98 2.80
CA ILE A 198 13.42 -11.37 2.39
C ILE A 198 12.89 -12.33 3.45
N HIS A 199 13.19 -12.10 4.72
CA HIS A 199 12.72 -12.93 5.82
C HIS A 199 11.18 -13.02 5.85
N LEU A 200 10.47 -11.89 5.76
CA LEU A 200 9.02 -11.87 5.72
C LEU A 200 8.48 -12.66 4.52
N CYS A 201 9.00 -12.43 3.31
CA CYS A 201 8.53 -13.12 2.11
C CYS A 201 8.76 -14.64 2.21
N VAL A 202 9.96 -15.05 2.63
CA VAL A 202 10.31 -16.47 2.80
C VAL A 202 9.45 -17.11 3.89
N LYS A 203 9.22 -16.42 5.01
CA LYS A 203 8.35 -16.90 6.10
C LYS A 203 6.94 -17.19 5.60
N ILE A 204 6.31 -16.25 4.88
CA ILE A 204 4.99 -16.45 4.27
C ILE A 204 5.00 -17.62 3.30
N MET A 205 6.01 -17.72 2.45
CA MET A 205 6.06 -18.76 1.44
C MET A 205 6.34 -20.15 2.04
N ARG A 206 7.10 -20.25 3.14
CA ARG A 206 7.44 -21.53 3.76
C ARG A 206 6.38 -22.02 4.74
N GLU A 207 5.80 -21.13 5.52
CA GLU A 207 4.83 -21.50 6.56
C GLU A 207 3.40 -21.47 6.02
N GLU A 208 3.09 -20.54 5.10
CA GLU A 208 1.71 -20.24 4.67
C GLU A 208 1.57 -20.22 3.15
N PHE A 209 2.09 -21.26 2.47
CA PHE A 209 2.14 -21.31 1.01
C PHE A 209 0.77 -21.19 0.32
N HIS A 210 -0.31 -21.58 1.00
CA HIS A 210 -1.67 -21.40 0.52
C HIS A 210 -2.02 -19.91 0.24
N LEU A 211 -1.39 -18.96 0.96
CA LEU A 211 -1.51 -17.53 0.70
C LEU A 211 -0.80 -17.10 -0.60
N CYS A 212 0.22 -17.82 -1.02
CA CYS A 212 0.90 -17.59 -2.30
C CYS A 212 0.01 -18.00 -3.47
N LEU A 213 -0.76 -19.09 -3.33
CA LEU A 213 -1.72 -19.52 -4.36
C LEU A 213 -2.82 -18.47 -4.59
N LYS A 214 -3.24 -17.73 -3.55
CA LYS A 214 -4.23 -16.64 -3.68
C LYS A 214 -3.75 -15.50 -4.60
N ILE A 215 -2.44 -15.34 -4.80
CA ILE A 215 -1.88 -14.38 -5.76
C ILE A 215 -2.05 -14.89 -7.19
N GLY A 216 -1.93 -16.20 -7.41
CA GLY A 216 -1.99 -16.82 -8.74
C GLY A 216 -0.75 -16.55 -9.59
N ARG A 217 -0.91 -16.59 -10.91
CA ARG A 217 0.21 -16.59 -11.89
C ARG A 217 1.23 -15.46 -11.77
N ASP A 218 0.86 -14.27 -11.27
CA ASP A 218 1.83 -13.18 -11.05
C ASP A 218 2.86 -13.50 -9.96
N PHE A 219 2.56 -14.40 -9.03
CA PHE A 219 3.51 -14.83 -8.00
C PHE A 219 4.80 -15.37 -8.63
N ILE A 220 4.68 -16.22 -9.66
CA ILE A 220 5.85 -16.77 -10.35
C ILE A 220 6.62 -15.67 -11.09
N ARG A 221 5.93 -14.70 -11.70
CA ARG A 221 6.59 -13.56 -12.34
C ARG A 221 7.43 -12.76 -11.34
N LEU A 222 6.87 -12.44 -10.17
CA LEU A 222 7.57 -11.71 -9.12
C LEU A 222 8.79 -12.48 -8.57
N LEU A 223 8.67 -13.79 -8.38
CA LEU A 223 9.79 -14.63 -7.96
C LEU A 223 10.90 -14.72 -9.03
N GLN A 224 10.54 -14.76 -10.31
CA GLN A 224 11.51 -14.78 -11.41
C GLN A 224 12.37 -13.52 -11.44
N ASP A 225 11.78 -12.35 -11.14
CA ASP A 225 12.53 -11.09 -11.03
C ASP A 225 13.56 -11.12 -9.89
N LEU A 226 13.41 -12.02 -8.92
CA LEU A 226 14.22 -12.17 -7.71
C LEU A 226 15.14 -13.41 -7.70
N VAL A 227 15.26 -14.14 -8.80
CA VAL A 227 16.05 -15.40 -8.87
C VAL A 227 17.56 -15.23 -8.58
N HIS A 228 18.06 -14.00 -8.60
CA HIS A 228 19.43 -13.67 -8.23
C HIS A 228 19.66 -13.73 -6.71
N VAL A 229 18.61 -13.58 -5.90
CA VAL A 229 18.66 -13.75 -4.45
C VAL A 229 18.60 -15.24 -4.10
N PRO A 230 19.55 -15.78 -3.30
CA PRO A 230 19.66 -17.21 -3.03
C PRO A 230 18.38 -17.86 -2.47
N GLU A 231 17.70 -17.16 -1.57
CA GLU A 231 16.48 -17.63 -0.91
C GLU A 231 15.36 -17.83 -1.93
N PHE A 232 15.08 -16.83 -2.78
CA PHE A 232 14.03 -16.93 -3.80
C PHE A 232 14.38 -17.93 -4.91
N ARG A 233 15.68 -18.11 -5.22
CA ARG A 233 16.12 -19.19 -6.11
C ARG A 233 15.81 -20.57 -5.53
N ALA A 234 16.11 -20.78 -4.24
CA ALA A 234 15.79 -22.04 -3.56
C ALA A 234 14.28 -22.28 -3.54
N MET A 235 13.49 -21.25 -3.26
CA MET A 235 12.03 -21.32 -3.30
C MET A 235 11.50 -21.75 -4.67
N LEU A 236 11.99 -21.14 -5.77
CA LEU A 236 11.59 -21.53 -7.12
C LEU A 236 11.97 -22.98 -7.46
N LYS A 237 13.13 -23.45 -6.99
CA LYS A 237 13.53 -24.86 -7.16
C LYS A 237 12.55 -25.79 -6.45
N ASP A 238 12.19 -25.48 -5.20
CA ASP A 238 11.26 -26.32 -4.45
C ASP A 238 9.86 -26.31 -5.08
N ILE A 239 9.37 -25.17 -5.57
CA ILE A 239 8.05 -25.08 -6.24
C ILE A 239 7.98 -26.03 -7.45
N VAL A 240 9.07 -26.19 -8.20
CA VAL A 240 9.10 -26.98 -9.43
C VAL A 240 9.47 -28.43 -9.17
N PHE A 241 10.47 -28.69 -8.32
CA PHE A 241 11.09 -30.01 -8.19
C PHE A 241 10.76 -30.70 -6.87
N ASN A 242 10.27 -29.99 -5.86
CA ASN A 242 9.96 -30.55 -4.55
C ASN A 242 8.68 -29.94 -3.93
N PRO A 243 7.53 -29.96 -4.63
CA PRO A 243 6.32 -29.24 -4.21
C PRO A 243 5.78 -29.72 -2.85
N CYS A 244 6.09 -30.96 -2.46
CA CYS A 244 5.65 -31.56 -1.20
C CYS A 244 6.12 -30.81 0.05
N VAL A 245 7.20 -30.01 -0.02
CA VAL A 245 7.68 -29.23 1.15
C VAL A 245 6.72 -28.11 1.56
N PHE A 246 5.75 -27.76 0.71
CA PHE A 246 4.75 -26.73 1.00
C PHE A 246 3.45 -27.31 1.55
N ASN A 247 3.36 -28.64 1.71
CA ASN A 247 2.18 -29.29 2.24
C ASN A 247 2.14 -29.13 3.75
N ILE A 248 0.99 -28.68 4.26
CA ILE A 248 0.68 -28.59 5.69
C ILE A 248 -0.64 -29.31 5.96
N VAL A 249 -0.98 -29.49 7.23
CA VAL A 249 -2.26 -30.12 7.60
C VAL A 249 -3.42 -29.31 7.00
N GLY A 250 -4.27 -29.95 6.21
CA GLY A 250 -5.41 -29.30 5.56
C GLY A 250 -5.09 -28.58 4.23
N PHE A 251 -3.85 -28.60 3.75
CA PHE A 251 -3.46 -28.00 2.46
C PHE A 251 -2.45 -28.85 1.69
N GLN A 252 -2.75 -29.11 0.43
CA GLN A 252 -1.87 -29.86 -0.48
C GLN A 252 -1.61 -29.08 -1.76
N PHE A 253 -0.34 -28.73 -1.97
CA PHE A 253 0.18 -28.20 -3.21
C PHE A 253 0.66 -29.35 -4.10
N LYS A 254 0.06 -29.50 -5.28
CA LYS A 254 0.38 -30.59 -6.20
C LYS A 254 1.60 -30.24 -7.06
N ASP A 255 1.49 -29.15 -7.79
CA ASP A 255 2.50 -28.71 -8.75
C ASP A 255 2.27 -27.25 -9.15
N VAL A 256 3.24 -26.70 -9.90
CA VAL A 256 3.21 -25.33 -10.41
C VAL A 256 2.01 -25.04 -11.32
N ALA A 257 1.36 -26.04 -11.93
CA ALA A 257 0.22 -25.83 -12.80
C ALA A 257 -0.98 -25.25 -12.03
N GLN A 258 -1.12 -25.58 -10.74
CA GLN A 258 -2.13 -24.96 -9.86
C GLN A 258 -1.95 -23.43 -9.71
N ILE A 259 -0.71 -22.94 -9.73
CA ILE A 259 -0.43 -21.50 -9.65
C ILE A 259 -0.78 -20.84 -10.99
N TYR A 260 -0.37 -21.44 -12.10
CA TYR A 260 -0.61 -20.88 -13.43
C TYR A 260 -2.08 -20.90 -13.86
N SER A 261 -2.87 -21.87 -13.39
CA SER A 261 -4.31 -21.93 -13.63
C SER A 261 -5.09 -20.88 -12.82
N THR A 262 -4.50 -20.36 -11.75
CA THR A 262 -5.12 -19.33 -10.91
C THR A 262 -4.83 -17.93 -11.45
N ARG A 263 -5.87 -17.25 -11.93
CA ARG A 263 -5.77 -15.84 -12.36
C ARG A 263 -5.49 -14.94 -11.16
N THR A 264 -4.54 -14.02 -11.32
CA THR A 264 -4.28 -12.98 -10.32
C THR A 264 -5.44 -12.00 -10.24
N SER A 265 -5.97 -11.83 -9.01
CA SER A 265 -7.02 -10.85 -8.72
C SER A 265 -6.54 -9.41 -8.98
N SER A 266 -7.43 -8.57 -9.50
CA SER A 266 -7.18 -7.14 -9.73
C SER A 266 -6.73 -6.39 -8.47
N ARG A 267 -7.12 -6.88 -7.29
CA ARG A 267 -6.73 -6.32 -5.99
C ARG A 267 -5.20 -6.28 -5.81
N TYR A 268 -4.47 -7.26 -6.32
CA TYR A 268 -3.00 -7.25 -6.23
C TYR A 268 -2.38 -6.20 -7.13
N SER A 269 -2.90 -6.00 -8.34
CA SER A 269 -2.41 -4.95 -9.26
C SER A 269 -2.60 -3.55 -8.67
N LEU A 270 -3.67 -3.32 -7.90
CA LEU A 270 -3.91 -2.05 -7.20
C LEU A 270 -2.90 -1.77 -6.07
N LEU A 271 -2.24 -2.80 -5.52
CA LEU A 271 -1.22 -2.61 -4.48
C LEU A 271 0.01 -1.85 -4.96
N ARG A 272 0.27 -1.91 -6.26
CA ARG A 272 1.45 -1.29 -6.89
C ARG A 272 1.14 0.04 -7.57
N ILE A 273 -0.12 0.48 -7.51
CA ILE A 273 -0.59 1.76 -8.03
C ILE A 273 -1.11 2.58 -6.86
N ASN A 274 -0.37 3.64 -6.52
CA ASN A 274 -0.80 4.58 -5.50
C ASN A 274 -2.09 5.31 -5.94
N PRO A 275 -2.89 5.84 -5.00
CA PRO A 275 -4.19 6.42 -5.32
C PRO A 275 -4.16 7.54 -6.38
N ASP A 276 -3.16 8.43 -6.34
CA ASP A 276 -3.02 9.53 -7.28
C ASP A 276 -2.71 9.05 -8.71
N MET A 277 -1.84 8.04 -8.84
CA MET A 277 -1.55 7.38 -10.10
C MET A 277 -2.79 6.67 -10.65
N GLU A 278 -3.55 5.98 -9.79
CA GLU A 278 -4.80 5.33 -10.19
C GLU A 278 -5.81 6.35 -10.73
N THR A 279 -6.02 7.47 -10.03
CA THR A 279 -6.94 8.53 -10.47
C THR A 279 -6.54 9.07 -11.84
N GLN A 280 -5.27 9.36 -12.08
CA GLN A 280 -4.81 9.87 -13.38
C GLN A 280 -4.88 8.84 -14.50
N LEU A 281 -4.54 7.58 -14.23
CA LEU A 281 -4.68 6.50 -15.20
C LEU A 281 -6.14 6.24 -15.56
N ARG A 282 -7.05 6.25 -14.58
CA ARG A 282 -8.49 6.10 -14.82
C ARG A 282 -9.01 7.26 -15.65
N PHE A 283 -8.67 8.50 -15.29
CA PHE A 283 -9.08 9.68 -16.07
C PHE A 283 -8.63 9.61 -17.54
N LEU A 284 -7.38 9.20 -17.79
CA LEU A 284 -6.89 8.96 -19.15
C LEU A 284 -7.72 7.93 -19.92
N LEU A 285 -8.19 6.87 -19.25
CA LEU A 285 -8.88 5.74 -19.86
C LEU A 285 -10.41 5.84 -19.86
N THR A 286 -11.00 6.82 -19.17
CA THR A 286 -12.46 6.98 -19.06
C THR A 286 -12.97 8.33 -19.54
N SER A 287 -12.09 9.31 -19.77
CA SER A 287 -12.52 10.70 -20.00
C SER A 287 -11.80 11.41 -21.14
N ILE A 288 -10.65 10.89 -21.59
CA ILE A 288 -9.87 11.52 -22.64
C ILE A 288 -10.14 10.86 -23.98
N LYS A 289 -10.41 11.67 -25.00
CA LYS A 289 -10.61 11.22 -26.38
C LYS A 289 -9.29 10.86 -27.05
N LEU A 290 -9.31 9.84 -27.90
CA LEU A 290 -8.19 9.45 -28.74
C LEU A 290 -7.80 10.62 -29.66
N GLY A 291 -6.51 10.94 -29.66
CA GLY A 291 -5.93 12.13 -30.31
C GLY A 291 -5.64 13.26 -29.33
N HIS A 292 -6.32 13.33 -28.18
CA HIS A 292 -6.17 14.43 -27.21
C HIS A 292 -5.30 14.06 -25.98
N GLN A 293 -4.77 12.84 -25.93
CA GLN A 293 -4.04 12.32 -24.77
C GLN A 293 -2.63 12.89 -24.56
N LYS A 294 -2.02 13.51 -25.58
CA LYS A 294 -0.59 13.90 -25.55
C LYS A 294 -0.22 14.74 -24.33
N ARG A 295 -1.02 15.78 -24.01
CA ARG A 295 -0.74 16.66 -22.86
C ARG A 295 -0.85 15.92 -21.53
N HIS A 296 -1.87 15.08 -21.37
CA HIS A 296 -2.09 14.28 -20.17
C HIS A 296 -1.00 13.22 -19.98
N GLN A 297 -0.56 12.59 -21.06
CA GLN A 297 0.59 11.68 -21.07
C GLN A 297 1.88 12.38 -20.61
N VAL A 298 2.16 13.58 -21.14
CA VAL A 298 3.33 14.37 -20.73
C VAL A 298 3.26 14.73 -19.24
N TRP A 299 2.10 15.14 -18.74
CA TRP A 299 1.92 15.42 -17.31
C TRP A 299 2.11 14.18 -16.43
N PHE A 300 1.53 13.06 -16.83
CA PHE A 300 1.69 11.79 -16.14
C PHE A 300 3.16 11.36 -16.10
N ALA A 301 3.85 11.37 -17.25
CA ALA A 301 5.26 11.00 -17.32
C ALA A 301 6.14 11.95 -16.50
N LYS A 302 5.90 13.26 -16.57
CA LYS A 302 6.63 14.25 -15.76
C LYS A 302 6.51 13.94 -14.27
N LYS A 303 5.33 13.51 -13.81
CA LYS A 303 5.05 13.24 -12.40
C LYS A 303 5.55 11.87 -11.93
N PHE A 304 5.43 10.83 -12.75
CA PHE A 304 5.63 9.45 -12.28
C PHE A 304 6.76 8.68 -12.97
N LEU A 305 7.22 9.11 -14.15
CA LEU A 305 8.15 8.35 -15.00
C LEU A 305 9.45 9.10 -15.34
N ASN A 306 9.60 10.36 -14.93
CA ASN A 306 10.67 11.22 -15.43
C ASN A 306 12.06 10.86 -14.87
N GLU A 307 12.12 10.41 -13.62
CA GLU A 307 13.40 10.10 -12.96
C GLU A 307 14.08 8.84 -13.54
N PRO A 308 15.41 8.69 -13.37
CA PRO A 308 16.10 7.43 -13.59
C PRO A 308 15.42 6.32 -12.79
N ASP A 309 15.29 5.12 -13.37
CA ASP A 309 14.64 3.94 -12.76
C ASP A 309 13.11 3.96 -12.60
N LYS A 310 12.42 5.10 -12.71
CA LYS A 310 10.95 5.12 -12.69
C LYS A 310 10.28 4.38 -13.85
N GLU A 311 11.03 4.04 -14.91
CA GLU A 311 10.54 3.15 -15.97
C GLU A 311 10.17 1.75 -15.48
N PHE A 312 10.73 1.25 -14.35
CA PHE A 312 10.35 -0.05 -13.80
C PHE A 312 8.89 -0.07 -13.30
N VAL A 313 8.35 1.10 -12.94
CA VAL A 313 6.93 1.26 -12.55
C VAL A 313 5.99 1.00 -13.72
N ILE A 314 6.46 1.12 -14.96
CA ILE A 314 5.66 0.83 -16.17
C ILE A 314 5.14 -0.61 -16.17
N ILE A 315 5.91 -1.56 -15.64
CA ILE A 315 5.51 -2.97 -15.51
C ILE A 315 4.22 -3.06 -14.68
N ASP A 316 4.19 -2.38 -13.53
CA ASP A 316 3.04 -2.37 -12.62
C ASP A 316 1.84 -1.63 -13.24
N ILE A 317 2.08 -0.53 -13.94
CA ILE A 317 1.04 0.23 -14.67
C ILE A 317 0.39 -0.64 -15.74
N VAL A 318 1.17 -1.38 -16.53
CA VAL A 318 0.63 -2.29 -17.55
C VAL A 318 -0.18 -3.42 -16.92
N ARG A 319 0.27 -4.00 -15.80
CA ARG A 319 -0.55 -4.97 -15.04
C ARG A 319 -1.87 -4.38 -14.60
N PHE A 320 -1.88 -3.16 -14.06
CA PHE A 320 -3.11 -2.46 -13.69
C PHE A 320 -4.07 -2.27 -14.88
N ILE A 321 -3.57 -1.78 -16.02
CA ILE A 321 -4.40 -1.57 -17.22
C ILE A 321 -5.02 -2.89 -17.71
N CYS A 322 -4.25 -3.98 -17.69
CA CYS A 322 -4.71 -5.29 -18.16
C CYS A 322 -5.66 -5.97 -17.17
N CYS A 323 -5.35 -5.90 -15.88
CA CYS A 323 -5.97 -6.75 -14.86
C CYS A 323 -6.99 -6.04 -13.97
N ALA A 324 -6.91 -4.72 -13.81
CA ALA A 324 -7.75 -3.96 -12.89
C ALA A 324 -8.61 -2.87 -13.57
N HIS A 325 -8.31 -2.51 -14.81
CA HIS A 325 -9.13 -1.60 -15.59
C HIS A 325 -9.93 -2.36 -16.69
N HIS A 326 -11.23 -2.47 -16.45
CA HIS A 326 -12.20 -3.08 -17.37
C HIS A 326 -13.25 -2.02 -17.74
N PRO A 327 -13.04 -1.27 -18.83
CA PRO A 327 -13.99 -0.24 -19.25
C PRO A 327 -15.31 -0.88 -19.68
N PRO A 328 -16.46 -0.24 -19.39
CA PRO A 328 -17.76 -0.71 -19.80
C PRO A 328 -17.95 -0.54 -21.32
N ASN A 329 -18.96 -1.19 -21.90
CA ASN A 329 -19.16 -1.26 -23.36
C ASN A 329 -19.33 0.12 -24.00
N GLU A 330 -19.94 1.07 -23.31
CA GLU A 330 -20.14 2.44 -23.79
C GLU A 330 -18.79 3.13 -24.01
N ILE A 331 -17.82 2.91 -23.11
CA ILE A 331 -16.47 3.45 -23.26
C ILE A 331 -15.75 2.72 -24.41
N ILE A 332 -15.89 1.39 -24.53
CA ILE A 332 -15.24 0.61 -25.59
C ILE A 332 -15.71 1.04 -26.98
N GLN A 333 -16.98 1.42 -27.13
CA GLN A 333 -17.59 1.85 -28.40
C GLN A 333 -17.46 3.36 -28.64
N SER A 334 -16.85 4.10 -27.72
CA SER A 334 -16.66 5.55 -27.83
C SER A 334 -15.34 5.95 -28.49
N ASP A 335 -15.09 7.26 -28.56
CA ASP A 335 -13.82 7.84 -28.99
C ASP A 335 -12.80 8.01 -27.84
N ILE A 336 -13.05 7.43 -26.66
CA ILE A 336 -12.12 7.46 -25.52
C ILE A 336 -10.84 6.66 -25.83
N VAL A 337 -9.70 7.11 -25.29
CA VAL A 337 -8.39 6.46 -25.45
C VAL A 337 -8.49 4.99 -25.05
N PRO A 338 -8.26 4.05 -25.98
CA PRO A 338 -8.33 2.63 -25.67
C PRO A 338 -7.09 2.18 -24.89
N ARG A 339 -7.24 1.12 -24.10
CA ARG A 339 -6.15 0.54 -23.29
C ARG A 339 -4.87 0.27 -24.07
N TRP A 340 -5.00 -0.26 -25.30
CA TRP A 340 -3.85 -0.58 -26.16
C TRP A 340 -3.02 0.65 -26.54
N ALA A 341 -3.66 1.81 -26.73
CA ALA A 341 -2.96 3.05 -27.10
C ALA A 341 -2.12 3.57 -25.93
N LEU A 342 -2.64 3.47 -24.70
CA LEU A 342 -1.90 3.83 -23.49
C LEU A 342 -0.73 2.86 -23.25
N ILE A 343 -0.93 1.55 -23.43
CA ILE A 343 0.14 0.54 -23.34
C ILE A 343 1.23 0.78 -24.39
N GLY A 344 0.85 1.11 -25.63
CA GLY A 344 1.79 1.46 -26.69
C GLY A 344 2.66 2.66 -26.31
N TRP A 345 2.07 3.72 -25.78
CA TRP A 345 2.82 4.87 -25.27
C TRP A 345 3.75 4.52 -24.10
N LEU A 346 3.29 3.70 -23.15
CA LEU A 346 4.13 3.24 -22.04
C LEU A 346 5.34 2.43 -22.52
N LEU A 347 5.18 1.58 -23.52
CA LEU A 347 6.29 0.86 -24.15
C LEU A 347 7.31 1.81 -24.78
N THR A 348 6.87 2.88 -25.44
CA THR A 348 7.79 3.91 -25.98
C THR A 348 8.49 4.74 -24.90
N SER A 349 7.98 4.72 -23.66
CA SER A 349 8.57 5.43 -22.52
C SER A 349 9.67 4.62 -21.82
N CYS A 350 9.82 3.34 -22.16
CA CYS A 350 10.90 2.50 -21.64
C CYS A 350 12.23 2.88 -22.29
N ARG A 351 13.27 3.04 -21.47
CA ARG A 351 14.62 3.45 -21.89
C ARG A 351 15.56 2.26 -22.03
N ARG A 352 15.35 1.19 -21.25
CA ARG A 352 16.20 -0.01 -21.27
C ARG A 352 15.48 -1.23 -21.88
N ASN A 353 16.23 -2.03 -22.64
CA ASN A 353 15.72 -3.23 -23.32
C ASN A 353 15.20 -4.30 -22.35
N ASN A 354 15.83 -4.46 -21.19
CA ASN A 354 15.37 -5.39 -20.15
C ASN A 354 14.01 -4.97 -19.58
N VAL A 355 13.77 -3.66 -19.43
CA VAL A 355 12.47 -3.12 -18.99
C VAL A 355 11.41 -3.42 -20.03
N VAL A 356 11.69 -3.17 -21.32
CA VAL A 356 10.78 -3.52 -22.42
C VAL A 356 10.42 -5.01 -22.41
N ALA A 357 11.41 -5.90 -22.22
CA ALA A 357 11.17 -7.34 -22.13
C ALA A 357 10.24 -7.69 -20.96
N ASN A 358 10.46 -7.10 -19.79
CA ASN A 358 9.62 -7.32 -18.61
C ASN A 358 8.20 -6.75 -18.77
N VAL A 359 8.04 -5.60 -19.43
CA VAL A 359 6.72 -5.03 -19.75
C VAL A 359 5.97 -5.92 -20.73
N LYS A 360 6.64 -6.46 -21.75
CA LYS A 360 6.05 -7.45 -22.66
C LYS A 360 5.62 -8.71 -21.90
N LEU A 361 6.44 -9.23 -20.99
CA LEU A 361 6.08 -10.37 -20.16
C LEU A 361 4.84 -10.08 -19.30
N ALA A 362 4.76 -8.88 -18.71
CA ALA A 362 3.63 -8.42 -17.92
C ALA A 362 2.34 -8.19 -18.74
N LEU A 363 2.45 -7.99 -20.06
CA LEU A 363 1.33 -7.84 -20.97
C LEU A 363 0.70 -9.20 -21.34
N PHE A 364 1.52 -10.23 -21.54
CA PHE A 364 1.08 -11.54 -22.03
C PHE A 364 0.83 -12.58 -20.91
N ARG A 365 1.31 -12.34 -19.70
CA ARG A 365 0.87 -13.04 -18.47
C ARG A 365 -0.16 -12.20 -17.73
#